data_AF-A0A540WAN7-F1
#
_entry.id   AF-A0A540WAN7-F1
#
_cell.length_a   1.000
_cell.length_b   1.000
_cell.length_c   1.000
_cell.angle_alpha   90.00
_cell.angle_beta   90.00
_cell.angle_gamma   90.00
#
_symmetry.space_group_name_H-M   'P 1'
#
loop_
_entity.id
_entity.type
_entity.pdbx_description
1 polymer ?
#
loop_
_entity_poly.entity_id
_entity_poly.type
_entity_poly.pdbx_seq_one_letter_code
_entity_poly.pdbx_strand_id
1 'polypeptide(L)'
;MGPLQPHLADFVVGLVCFFAIFAVLGGILLPRIEKTLAAREDAIGGGTERADAARAEALATYEQYQAELNAARHEAAQIRQAAAEEGAARIAAVRAEGQRQREQLVAAAKVQLEADRVMAEAELREDVIAVATELAGRIVGEPLGDVPRVRDIADEFFAELDAKALDTRVTAKA
;
A
#
# COMPACT_ATOMS: atom_id res chain seq x y z
N MET A 1 -40.65 66.64 94.25
CA MET A 1 -40.37 67.08 92.87
C MET A 1 -39.46 66.02 92.25
N GLY A 2 -39.92 64.83 91.87
CA GLY A 2 -40.84 64.53 90.76
C GLY A 2 -40.00 64.22 89.51
N PRO A 3 -40.25 63.17 88.69
CA PRO A 3 -41.10 61.98 88.84
C PRO A 3 -40.36 60.66 88.49
N LEU A 4 -40.41 59.66 89.37
CA LEU A 4 -40.15 58.24 89.03
C LEU A 4 -41.45 57.63 88.49
N GLN A 5 -41.93 58.14 87.36
CA GLN A 5 -42.84 57.39 86.50
C GLN A 5 -42.00 56.95 85.32
N PRO A 6 -42.01 55.66 84.91
CA PRO A 6 -41.64 55.37 83.55
C PRO A 6 -42.59 56.20 82.69
N HIS A 7 -42.09 57.27 82.06
CA HIS A 7 -42.89 57.95 81.06
C HIS A 7 -43.07 56.91 79.96
N LEU A 8 -44.27 56.31 79.91
CA LEU A 8 -44.60 55.28 78.92
C LEU A 8 -44.27 55.78 77.51
N ALA A 9 -44.29 57.09 77.28
CA ALA A 9 -43.87 57.69 76.03
C ALA A 9 -42.38 57.50 75.73
N ASP A 10 -41.45 57.67 76.68
CA ASP A 10 -40.01 57.48 76.42
C ASP A 10 -39.69 56.01 76.12
N PHE A 11 -40.35 55.08 76.81
CA PHE A 11 -40.23 53.66 76.53
C PHE A 11 -40.82 53.29 75.16
N VAL A 12 -42.00 53.81 74.82
CA VAL A 12 -42.66 53.58 73.52
C VAL A 12 -41.85 54.19 72.37
N VAL A 13 -41.30 55.39 72.54
CA VAL A 13 -40.44 56.05 71.54
C VAL A 13 -39.14 55.26 71.36
N GLY A 14 -38.51 54.82 72.44
CA GLY A 14 -37.34 53.95 72.39
C GLY A 14 -37.62 52.63 71.67
N LEU A 15 -38.78 52.01 71.95
CA LEU A 15 -39.23 50.78 71.29
C LEU A 15 -39.47 51.00 69.78
N VAL A 16 -40.11 52.10 69.41
CA VAL A 16 -40.34 52.47 68.00
C VAL A 16 -39.02 52.71 67.27
N CYS A 17 -38.07 53.43 67.87
CA CYS A 17 -36.73 53.61 67.30
C CYS A 17 -35.96 52.29 67.18
N PHE A 18 -36.05 51.41 68.18
CA PHE A 18 -35.44 50.08 68.14
C PHE A 18 -36.00 49.24 66.98
N PHE A 19 -37.33 49.16 66.85
CA PHE A 19 -37.96 48.43 65.75
C PHE A 19 -37.71 49.06 64.38
N ALA A 20 -37.64 50.39 64.29
CA ALA A 20 -37.29 51.07 63.04
C ALA A 20 -35.87 50.70 62.60
N ILE A 21 -34.89 50.74 63.51
CA ILE A 21 -33.50 50.33 63.23
C ILE A 21 -33.46 48.84 62.91
N PHE A 22 -34.16 47.99 63.67
CA PHE A 22 -34.22 46.55 63.45
C PHE A 22 -34.84 46.20 62.08
N ALA A 23 -35.89 46.91 61.67
CA ALA A 23 -36.50 46.74 60.35
C ALA A 23 -35.55 47.15 59.22
N VAL A 24 -34.78 48.22 59.39
CA VAL A 24 -33.74 48.62 58.43
C VAL A 24 -32.61 47.58 58.39
N LEU A 25 -32.19 47.05 59.54
CA LEU A 25 -31.14 46.06 59.64
C LEU A 25 -31.54 44.72 59.00
N GLY A 26 -32.75 44.24 59.32
CA GLY A 26 -33.30 43.01 58.76
C GLY A 26 -33.69 43.15 57.28
N GLY A 27 -34.22 44.31 56.88
CA GLY A 27 -34.69 44.54 55.51
C GLY A 27 -33.58 44.87 54.51
N ILE A 28 -32.49 45.52 54.93
CA ILE A 28 -31.46 46.02 54.00
C ILE A 28 -30.09 45.40 54.27
N LEU A 29 -29.67 45.26 55.53
CA LEU A 29 -28.30 44.83 55.84
C LEU A 29 -28.14 43.31 55.72
N LEU A 30 -29.05 42.54 56.33
CA LEU A 30 -29.08 41.07 56.23
C LEU A 30 -29.05 40.57 54.78
N PRO A 31 -29.96 41.00 53.88
CA PRO A 31 -29.94 40.49 52.50
C PRO A 31 -28.70 40.91 51.72
N ARG A 32 -28.01 41.99 52.10
CA ARG A 32 -26.73 42.36 51.48
C ARG A 32 -25.58 41.46 51.92
N ILE A 33 -25.58 41.02 53.18
CA ILE A 33 -24.56 40.09 53.71
C ILE A 33 -24.77 38.69 53.12
N GLU A 34 -26.01 38.21 53.05
CA GLU A 34 -26.33 36.92 52.44
C GLU A 34 -25.93 36.90 50.96
N LYS A 35 -26.21 37.96 50.21
CA LYS A 35 -25.79 38.07 48.80
C LYS A 35 -24.28 38.03 48.61
N THR A 36 -23.49 38.67 49.48
CA THR A 36 -22.03 38.66 49.34
C THR A 36 -21.41 37.33 49.76
N LEU A 37 -22.00 36.64 50.76
CA LEU A 37 -21.60 35.29 51.13
C LEU A 37 -21.93 34.30 50.00
N ALA A 38 -23.17 34.32 49.48
CA ALA A 38 -23.58 33.47 48.37
C ALA A 38 -22.72 33.71 47.12
N ALA A 39 -22.40 34.98 46.80
CA ALA A 39 -21.52 35.30 45.68
C ALA A 39 -20.09 34.80 45.87
N ARG A 40 -19.57 34.78 47.11
CA ARG A 40 -18.24 34.22 47.40
C ARG A 40 -18.25 32.70 47.35
N GLU A 41 -19.30 32.08 47.87
CA GLU A 41 -19.46 30.63 47.86
C GLU A 41 -19.61 30.09 46.42
N ASP A 42 -20.41 30.75 45.58
CA ASP A 42 -20.53 30.43 44.14
C ASP A 42 -19.23 30.71 43.37
N ALA A 43 -18.52 31.80 43.68
CA ALA A 43 -17.23 32.10 43.04
C ALA A 43 -16.14 31.06 43.36
N ILE A 44 -16.12 30.54 44.60
CA ILE A 44 -15.15 29.54 45.03
C ILE A 44 -15.56 28.14 44.56
N GLY A 45 -16.79 27.70 44.89
CA GLY A 45 -17.30 26.37 44.56
C GLY A 45 -17.50 26.17 43.05
N GLY A 46 -18.14 27.15 42.40
CA GLY A 46 -18.31 27.13 40.94
C GLY A 46 -16.98 27.31 40.19
N GLY A 47 -15.99 27.98 40.78
CA GLY A 47 -14.65 28.08 40.22
C GLY A 47 -13.93 26.73 40.20
N THR A 48 -13.99 25.98 41.29
CA THR A 48 -13.38 24.64 41.39
C THR A 48 -14.10 23.62 40.53
N GLU A 49 -15.43 23.62 40.52
CA GLU A 49 -16.22 22.67 39.73
C GLU A 49 -16.03 22.89 38.21
N ARG A 50 -15.97 24.16 37.77
CA ARG A 50 -15.63 24.48 36.36
C ARG A 50 -14.20 24.07 36.00
N ALA A 51 -13.24 24.24 36.92
CA ALA A 51 -11.86 23.85 36.68
C ALA A 51 -11.71 22.33 36.58
N ASP A 52 -12.40 21.57 37.43
CA ASP A 52 -12.38 20.11 37.41
C ASP A 52 -13.13 19.56 36.19
N ALA A 53 -14.27 20.16 35.81
CA ALA A 53 -14.96 19.82 34.58
C ALA A 53 -14.10 20.07 33.33
N ALA A 54 -13.42 21.22 33.26
CA ALA A 54 -12.52 21.53 32.15
C ALA A 54 -11.31 20.59 32.09
N ARG A 55 -10.76 20.17 33.25
CA ARG A 55 -9.69 19.16 33.31
C ARG A 55 -10.17 17.79 32.87
N ALA A 56 -11.36 17.37 33.30
CA ALA A 56 -11.95 16.09 32.92
C ALA A 56 -12.21 16.05 31.40
N GLU A 57 -12.75 17.13 30.84
CA GLU A 57 -12.95 17.26 29.39
C GLU A 57 -11.61 17.22 28.64
N ALA A 58 -10.61 17.97 29.09
CA ALA A 58 -9.27 17.95 28.48
C ALA A 58 -8.62 16.56 28.52
N LEU A 59 -8.76 15.82 29.63
CA LEU A 59 -8.27 14.44 29.74
C LEU A 59 -9.04 13.49 28.81
N ALA A 60 -10.37 13.58 28.78
CA ALA A 60 -11.19 12.77 27.89
C ALA A 60 -10.86 13.01 26.41
N THR A 61 -10.70 14.27 26.02
CA THR A 61 -10.22 14.64 24.69
C THR A 61 -8.83 14.09 24.44
N TYR A 62 -7.88 14.25 25.36
CA TYR A 62 -6.53 13.72 25.20
C TYR A 62 -6.52 12.19 25.00
N GLU A 63 -7.31 11.45 25.77
CA GLU A 63 -7.45 10.00 25.62
C GLU A 63 -8.04 9.62 24.26
N GLN A 64 -9.06 10.34 23.78
CA GLN A 64 -9.63 10.14 22.44
C GLN A 64 -8.58 10.39 21.35
N TYR A 65 -7.87 11.52 21.41
CA TYR A 65 -6.79 11.84 20.47
C TYR A 65 -5.69 10.76 20.49
N GLN A 66 -5.31 10.27 21.67
CA GLN A 66 -4.30 9.23 21.79
C GLN A 66 -4.80 7.89 21.22
N ALA A 67 -6.07 7.56 21.41
CA ALA A 67 -6.72 6.40 20.83
C ALA A 67 -6.77 6.48 19.30
N GLU A 68 -7.17 7.63 18.75
CA GLU A 68 -7.16 7.90 17.31
C GLU A 68 -5.75 7.78 16.72
N LEU A 69 -4.73 8.34 17.40
CA LEU A 69 -3.34 8.25 16.95
C LEU A 69 -2.85 6.79 16.92
N ASN A 70 -3.23 6.00 17.91
CA ASN A 70 -2.89 4.57 17.97
C ASN A 70 -3.65 3.78 16.89
N ALA A 71 -4.93 4.06 16.67
CA ALA A 71 -5.71 3.46 15.60
C ALA A 71 -5.12 3.78 14.22
N ALA A 72 -4.78 5.04 13.95
CA ALA A 72 -4.14 5.46 12.71
C ALA A 72 -2.77 4.80 12.50
N ARG A 73 -1.98 4.61 13.57
CA ARG A 73 -0.71 3.87 13.50
C ARG A 73 -0.92 2.40 13.17
N HIS A 74 -1.92 1.76 13.77
CA HIS A 74 -2.27 0.37 13.46
C HIS A 74 -2.76 0.22 12.02
N GLU A 75 -3.64 1.10 11.56
CA GLU A 75 -4.12 1.11 10.18
C GLU A 75 -2.98 1.32 9.20
N ALA A 76 -2.10 2.30 9.45
CA ALA A 76 -0.93 2.53 8.61
C ALA A 76 0.03 1.32 8.58
N ALA A 77 0.18 0.60 9.69
CA ALA A 77 0.96 -0.63 9.74
C ALA A 77 0.30 -1.75 8.93
N GLN A 78 -1.02 -1.90 9.03
CA GLN A 78 -1.79 -2.87 8.24
C GLN A 78 -1.69 -2.58 6.74
N ILE A 79 -1.86 -1.32 6.33
CA ILE A 79 -1.73 -0.90 4.93
C ILE A 79 -0.32 -1.21 4.40
N ARG A 80 0.74 -0.90 5.16
CA ARG A 80 2.12 -1.23 4.75
C ARG A 80 2.33 -2.74 4.61
N GLN A 81 1.80 -3.53 5.54
CA GLN A 81 1.92 -4.98 5.49
C GLN A 81 1.18 -5.56 4.27
N ALA A 82 -0.07 -5.13 4.06
CA ALA A 82 -0.87 -5.54 2.90
C ALA A 82 -0.18 -5.17 1.57
N ALA A 83 0.34 -3.95 1.46
CA ALA A 83 1.07 -3.51 0.27
C ALA A 83 2.37 -4.31 0.04
N ALA A 84 3.08 -4.71 1.11
CA ALA A 84 4.27 -5.53 1.01
C ALA A 84 3.94 -6.96 0.54
N GLU A 85 2.88 -7.56 1.08
CA GLU A 85 2.40 -8.88 0.69
C GLU A 85 1.87 -8.90 -0.74
N GLU A 86 1.04 -7.93 -1.12
CA GLU A 86 0.54 -7.78 -2.49
C GLU A 86 1.69 -7.52 -3.46
N GLY A 87 2.63 -6.65 -3.10
CA GLY A 87 3.83 -6.37 -3.90
C GLY A 87 4.67 -7.63 -4.14
N ALA A 88 4.93 -8.41 -3.09
CA ALA A 88 5.66 -9.66 -3.19
C ALA A 88 4.93 -10.69 -4.06
N ALA A 89 3.62 -10.85 -3.86
CA ALA A 89 2.78 -11.73 -4.67
C ALA A 89 2.78 -11.32 -6.15
N ARG A 90 2.67 -10.03 -6.44
CA ARG A 90 2.69 -9.50 -7.81
C ARG A 90 4.03 -9.71 -8.49
N ILE A 91 5.14 -9.46 -7.78
CA ILE A 91 6.48 -9.74 -8.32
C ILE A 91 6.65 -11.23 -8.62
N ALA A 92 6.19 -12.11 -7.72
CA ALA A 92 6.24 -13.55 -7.94
C ALA A 92 5.40 -13.97 -9.15
N ALA A 93 4.19 -13.43 -9.29
CA ALA A 93 3.33 -13.68 -10.44
C ALA A 93 3.94 -13.21 -11.77
N VAL A 94 4.48 -11.98 -11.80
CA VAL A 94 5.15 -11.44 -12.99
C VAL A 94 6.39 -12.25 -13.35
N ARG A 95 7.18 -12.69 -12.36
CA ARG A 95 8.35 -13.54 -12.61
C ARG A 95 7.95 -14.91 -13.17
N ALA A 96 6.92 -15.54 -12.60
CA ALA A 96 6.42 -16.83 -13.08
C ALA A 96 5.89 -16.71 -14.51
N GLU A 97 5.12 -15.66 -14.80
CA GLU A 97 4.62 -15.40 -16.15
C GLU A 97 5.76 -15.14 -17.14
N GLY A 98 6.73 -14.30 -16.77
CA GLY A 98 7.91 -14.05 -17.58
C GLY A 98 8.71 -15.32 -17.88
N GLN A 99 8.84 -16.22 -16.91
CA GLN A 99 9.52 -17.50 -17.14
C GLN A 99 8.75 -18.40 -18.11
N ARG A 100 7.41 -18.48 -17.98
CA ARG A 100 6.56 -19.22 -18.94
C ARG A 100 6.67 -18.65 -20.36
N GLN A 101 6.59 -17.33 -20.50
CA GLN A 101 6.72 -16.67 -21.80
C GLN A 101 8.11 -16.90 -22.41
N ARG A 102 9.18 -16.85 -21.60
CA ARG A 102 10.53 -17.16 -22.07
C ARG A 102 10.64 -18.60 -22.55
N GLU A 103 10.10 -19.56 -21.82
CA GLU A 103 10.11 -20.97 -22.22
C GLU A 103 9.33 -21.21 -23.52
N GLN A 104 8.15 -20.59 -23.67
CA GLN A 104 7.38 -20.63 -24.90
C GLN A 104 8.13 -20.01 -26.07
N LEU A 105 8.75 -18.85 -25.88
CA LEU A 105 9.54 -18.18 -26.91
C LEU A 105 10.75 -19.01 -27.33
N VAL A 106 11.46 -19.60 -26.37
CA VAL A 106 12.61 -20.47 -26.66
C VAL A 106 12.17 -21.74 -27.39
N ALA A 107 11.04 -22.34 -27.00
CA ALA A 107 10.50 -23.51 -27.70
C ALA A 107 10.12 -23.16 -29.15
N ALA A 108 9.41 -22.04 -29.37
CA ALA A 108 9.06 -21.57 -30.70
C ALA A 108 10.31 -21.23 -31.54
N ALA A 109 11.29 -20.55 -30.94
CA ALA A 109 12.54 -20.21 -31.62
C ALA A 109 13.36 -21.46 -32.01
N LYS A 110 13.35 -22.52 -31.18
CA LYS A 110 13.98 -23.79 -31.54
C LYS A 110 13.32 -24.45 -32.74
N VAL A 111 11.98 -24.48 -32.77
CA VAL A 111 11.23 -25.02 -33.92
C VAL A 111 11.54 -24.23 -35.18
N GLN A 112 11.56 -22.90 -35.09
CA GLN A 112 11.92 -22.05 -36.23
C GLN A 112 13.36 -22.28 -36.69
N LEU A 113 14.31 -22.39 -35.75
CA LEU A 113 15.71 -22.64 -36.06
C LEU A 113 15.92 -24.00 -36.73
N GLU A 114 15.18 -25.03 -36.30
CA GLU A 114 15.22 -26.35 -36.96
C GLU A 114 14.68 -26.26 -38.40
N ALA A 115 13.58 -25.52 -38.62
CA ALA A 115 13.07 -25.28 -39.97
C ALA A 115 14.04 -24.49 -40.85
N ASP A 116 14.61 -23.40 -40.33
CA ASP A 116 15.60 -22.57 -41.02
C ASP A 116 16.85 -23.37 -41.36
N ARG A 117 17.28 -24.27 -40.46
CA ARG A 117 18.40 -25.18 -40.71
C ARG A 117 18.11 -26.12 -41.88
N VAL A 118 16.93 -26.73 -41.94
CA VAL A 118 16.56 -27.63 -43.04
C VAL A 118 16.53 -26.88 -44.36
N MET A 119 15.99 -25.65 -44.39
CA MET A 119 15.99 -24.81 -45.58
C MET A 119 17.42 -24.43 -46.02
N ALA A 120 18.27 -24.01 -45.09
CA ALA A 120 19.65 -23.64 -45.37
C ALA A 120 20.50 -24.85 -45.82
N GLU A 121 20.27 -26.04 -45.25
CA GLU A 121 20.93 -27.27 -45.70
C GLU A 121 20.49 -27.65 -47.13
N ALA A 122 19.22 -27.46 -47.48
CA ALA A 122 18.73 -27.70 -48.85
C ALA A 122 19.33 -26.71 -49.86
N GLU A 123 19.35 -25.42 -49.54
CA GLU A 123 19.96 -24.38 -50.38
C GLU A 123 21.46 -24.62 -50.59
N LEU A 124 22.19 -24.95 -49.52
CA LEU A 124 23.62 -25.26 -49.61
C LEU A 124 23.89 -26.51 -50.47
N ARG A 125 23.02 -27.53 -50.43
CA ARG A 125 23.16 -28.72 -51.29
C ARG A 125 23.03 -28.35 -52.76
N GLU A 126 22.04 -27.55 -53.13
CA GLU A 126 21.86 -27.08 -54.50
C GLU A 126 23.08 -26.27 -54.99
N ASP A 127 23.59 -25.34 -54.17
CA ASP A 127 24.78 -24.55 -54.49
C ASP A 127 26.03 -25.42 -54.68
N VAL A 128 26.23 -26.42 -53.82
CA VAL A 128 27.36 -27.35 -53.93
C VAL A 128 27.26 -28.21 -55.18
N ILE A 129 26.07 -28.71 -55.53
CA ILE A 129 25.83 -29.47 -56.77
C ILE A 129 26.13 -28.60 -57.98
N ALA A 130 25.67 -27.35 -57.99
CA ALA A 130 25.93 -26.41 -59.08
C ALA A 130 27.44 -26.16 -59.27
N VAL A 131 28.17 -25.83 -58.20
CA VAL A 131 29.62 -25.58 -58.25
C VAL A 131 30.41 -26.83 -58.63
N ALA A 132 30.04 -28.01 -58.11
CA ALA A 132 30.68 -29.27 -58.44
C ALA A 132 30.48 -29.65 -59.91
N THR A 133 29.27 -29.42 -60.45
CA THR A 133 28.95 -29.68 -61.86
C THR A 133 29.70 -28.72 -62.78
N GLU A 134 29.81 -27.44 -62.42
CA GLU A 134 30.62 -26.46 -63.15
C GLU A 134 32.10 -26.89 -63.20
N LEU A 135 32.68 -27.28 -62.05
CA LEU A 135 34.07 -27.74 -61.98
C LEU A 135 34.29 -29.01 -62.80
N ALA A 136 33.40 -29.99 -62.70
CA ALA A 136 33.49 -31.24 -63.45
C ALA A 136 33.40 -30.99 -64.98
N GLY A 137 32.51 -30.09 -65.42
CA GLY A 137 32.43 -29.67 -66.82
C GLY A 137 33.72 -29.02 -67.32
N ARG A 138 34.35 -28.17 -66.50
CA ARG A 138 35.66 -27.55 -66.83
C ARG A 138 36.79 -28.58 -66.95
N ILE A 139 36.77 -29.66 -66.15
CA ILE A 139 37.78 -30.73 -66.19
C ILE A 139 37.59 -31.65 -67.41
N VAL A 140 36.34 -31.99 -67.75
CA VAL A 140 36.01 -32.89 -68.88
C VAL A 140 36.10 -32.17 -70.23
N GLY A 141 36.08 -30.83 -70.23
CA GLY A 141 36.30 -30.01 -71.43
C GLY A 141 35.04 -29.79 -72.27
N GLU A 142 33.88 -30.27 -71.81
CA GLU A 142 32.58 -30.06 -72.43
C GLU A 142 31.56 -29.72 -71.32
N PRO A 143 30.67 -28.72 -71.50
CA PRO A 143 29.71 -28.38 -70.47
C PRO A 143 28.77 -29.56 -70.22
N LEU A 144 28.84 -30.12 -69.00
CA LEU A 144 27.85 -31.05 -68.45
C LEU A 144 26.58 -30.24 -68.13
N GLY A 145 25.93 -29.71 -69.16
CA GLY A 145 24.67 -28.98 -69.03
C GLY A 145 23.56 -29.96 -68.63
N ASP A 146 22.96 -29.75 -67.45
CA ASP A 146 21.71 -30.35 -66.99
C ASP A 146 21.53 -31.84 -67.30
N VAL A 147 22.45 -32.70 -66.85
CA VAL A 147 22.20 -34.15 -66.89
C VAL A 147 21.45 -34.51 -65.60
N PRO A 148 20.16 -34.89 -65.64
CA PRO A 148 19.38 -35.27 -64.45
C PRO A 148 20.09 -36.37 -63.64
N ARG A 149 20.81 -37.22 -64.36
CA ARG A 149 21.60 -38.33 -63.82
C ARG A 149 22.76 -37.90 -62.91
N VAL A 150 23.29 -36.68 -63.03
CA VAL A 150 24.33 -36.17 -62.11
C VAL A 150 23.70 -35.72 -60.79
N ARG A 151 22.50 -35.12 -60.86
CA ARG A 151 21.72 -34.74 -59.69
C ARG A 151 21.26 -35.95 -58.90
N ASP A 152 20.74 -36.97 -59.59
CA ASP A 152 20.32 -38.24 -58.96
C ASP A 152 21.47 -38.93 -58.20
N ILE A 153 22.68 -38.94 -58.77
CA ILE A 153 23.87 -39.53 -58.13
C ILE A 153 24.32 -38.69 -56.92
N ALA A 154 24.26 -37.35 -57.02
CA ALA A 154 24.57 -36.47 -55.91
C ALA A 154 23.58 -36.66 -54.75
N ASP A 155 22.29 -36.76 -55.05
CA ASP A 155 21.22 -37.00 -54.07
C ASP A 155 21.41 -38.35 -53.35
N GLU A 156 21.79 -39.41 -54.07
CA GLU A 156 22.11 -40.72 -53.49
C GLU A 156 23.32 -40.66 -52.54
N PHE A 157 24.40 -39.96 -52.94
CA PHE A 157 25.59 -39.76 -52.09
C PHE A 157 25.25 -39.00 -50.81
N PHE A 158 24.44 -37.95 -50.93
CA PHE A 158 23.99 -37.15 -49.81
C PHE A 158 23.05 -37.94 -48.87
N ALA A 159 22.19 -38.80 -49.41
CA ALA A 159 21.36 -39.71 -48.61
C ALA A 159 22.21 -40.73 -47.82
N GLU A 160 23.29 -41.23 -48.41
CA GLU A 160 24.24 -42.12 -47.73
C GLU A 160 24.98 -41.41 -46.58
N LEU A 161 25.38 -40.15 -46.79
CA LEU A 161 25.99 -39.33 -45.74
C LEU A 161 25.04 -39.06 -44.58
N ASP A 162 23.76 -38.74 -44.87
CA ASP A 162 22.75 -38.51 -43.83
C ASP A 162 22.48 -39.81 -43.03
N ALA A 163 22.39 -40.96 -43.69
CA ALA A 163 22.24 -42.26 -43.04
C ALA A 163 23.40 -42.57 -42.08
N LYS A 164 24.64 -42.28 -42.50
CA LYS A 164 25.85 -42.48 -41.70
C LYS A 164 25.96 -41.49 -40.52
N ALA A 165 25.53 -40.24 -40.73
CA ALA A 165 25.48 -39.24 -39.67
C ALA A 165 24.44 -39.58 -38.59
N LEU A 166 23.30 -40.16 -38.98
CA LEU A 166 22.26 -40.65 -38.06
C LEU A 166 22.76 -41.80 -37.18
N ASP A 167 23.46 -42.78 -37.75
CA ASP A 167 24.05 -43.91 -37.01
C ASP A 167 25.07 -43.45 -35.94
N THR A 168 25.87 -42.43 -36.29
CA THR A 168 26.87 -41.85 -35.37
C THR A 168 26.23 -41.11 -34.18
N ARG A 169 25.05 -40.47 -34.37
CA ARG A 169 24.34 -39.79 -33.28
C ARG A 169 23.63 -40.75 -32.33
N VAL A 170 23.17 -41.90 -32.82
CA VAL A 170 22.51 -42.93 -32.01
C VAL A 170 23.52 -43.62 -31.07
N THR A 171 24.73 -43.89 -31.56
CA THR A 171 25.82 -44.50 -30.79
C THR A 171 26.41 -43.57 -29.74
N ALA A 172 26.38 -42.24 -29.93
CA ALA A 172 26.89 -41.25 -28.97
C ALA A 172 25.92 -40.89 -27.82
N LYS A 173 24.64 -41.31 -27.91
CA LYS A 173 23.59 -41.01 -26.91
C LYS A 173 23.28 -42.19 -25.97
N ALA A 174 23.92 -43.35 -26.19
CA ALA A 174 23.86 -44.55 -25.34
C ALA A 174 25.04 -44.56 -24.35
#